data_AF-E1ZRQ0-F1
#
_entry.id   AF-E1ZRQ0-F1
#
_cell.length_a   1.000
_cell.length_b   1.000
_cell.length_c   1.000
_cell.angle_alpha   90.00
_cell.angle_beta   90.00
_cell.angle_gamma   90.00
#
_symmetry.space_group_name_H-M   'P 1'
#
loop_
_entity.id
_entity.type
_entity.pdbx_description
1 polymer ?
#
loop_
_entity_poly.entity_id
_entity_poly.type
_entity_poly.pdbx_seq_one_letter_code
_entity_poly.pdbx_strand_id
1 'polypeptide(L)' 'MRRTAASWLVEVTCEFRLHNETLWLAISLLDRFLSASKGVPRTQLQLVGVACMLIAAKHEEV' A
#
# COMPACT_ATOMS: atom_id res chain seq x y z
N MET A 1 -9.67 6.82 -7.62
CA MET A 1 -8.88 5.56 -7.56
C MET A 1 -7.95 5.54 -6.36
N ARG A 2 -7.11 6.56 -6.12
CA ARG A 2 -6.24 6.67 -4.93
C ARG A 2 -6.98 6.55 -3.59
N ARG A 3 -8.12 7.23 -3.43
CA ARG A 3 -8.93 7.19 -2.18
C ARG A 3 -9.41 5.78 -1.82
N THR A 4 -9.75 4.95 -2.81
CA THR A 4 -10.22 3.58 -2.58
C THR A 4 -9.07 2.65 -2.18
N ALA A 5 -7.91 2.78 -2.83
CA ALA A 5 -6.73 1.98 -2.48
C ALA A 5 -6.16 2.37 -1.10
N ALA A 6 -6.09 3.67 -0.80
CA ALA A 6 -5.63 4.16 0.50
C ALA A 6 -6.58 3.78 1.65
N SER A 7 -7.89 3.87 1.46
CA SER A 7 -8.88 3.40 2.46
C SER A 7 -8.68 1.93 2.79
N TRP A 8 -8.50 1.10 1.76
CA TRP A 8 -8.28 -0.33 1.94
C TRP A 8 -6.94 -0.63 2.65
N LEU A 9 -5.86 0.11 2.35
CA LEU A 9 -4.59 -0.06 3.06
C LEU A 9 -4.71 0.30 4.55
N VAL A 10 -5.49 1.32 4.90
CA VAL A 10 -5.77 1.67 6.30
C VAL A 10 -6.49 0.53 7.03
N GLU A 11 -7.49 -0.07 6.40
CA GLU A 11 -8.19 -1.25 6.95
C GLU A 11 -7.21 -2.39 7.21
N VAL A 12 -6.34 -2.71 6.24
CA VAL A 12 -5.31 -3.76 6.38
C VAL A 12 -4.35 -3.46 7.52
N THR A 13 -3.80 -2.24 7.60
CA THR A 13 -2.88 -1.86 8.69
C THR A 13 -3.56 -2.00 10.06
N CYS A 14 -4.84 -1.65 10.17
CA CYS A 14 -5.61 -1.78 11.40
C CYS A 14 -5.84 -3.25 11.79
N GLU A 15 -6.29 -4.08 10.83
CA GLU A 15 -6.54 -5.51 11.03
C GLU A 15 -5.29 -6.26 11.50
N PHE A 16 -4.12 -5.95 10.92
CA PHE A 16 -2.85 -6.57 11.28
C PHE A 16 -2.11 -5.84 12.42
N ARG A 17 -2.67 -4.75 12.97
CA ARG A 17 -2.07 -3.93 14.03
C ARG A 17 -0.63 -3.49 13.72
N LEU A 18 -0.38 -3.13 12.46
CA LEU A 18 0.92 -2.63 12.01
C LEU A 18 1.15 -1.20 12.50
N HIS A 19 2.42 -0.79 12.55
CA HIS A 19 2.80 0.58 12.87
C HIS A 19 2.28 1.58 11.83
N ASN A 20 2.05 2.82 12.25
CA ASN A 20 1.61 3.88 11.33
C ASN A 20 2.67 4.16 10.27
N GLU A 21 3.94 4.05 10.64
CA GLU A 21 5.12 4.14 9.79
C GLU A 21 5.02 3.17 8.61
N THR A 22 4.62 1.93 8.86
CA THR A 22 4.36 0.89 7.85
C THR A 22 3.30 1.35 6.83
N LEU A 23 2.19 1.94 7.30
CA LEU A 23 1.14 2.47 6.43
C LEU A 23 1.65 3.64 5.58
N TRP A 24 2.35 4.60 6.18
CA TRP A 24 2.89 5.76 5.46
C TRP A 24 3.90 5.34 4.38
N LEU A 25 4.77 4.38 4.70
CA LEU A 25 5.73 3.83 3.75
C LEU A 25 5.03 3.07 2.62
N ALA A 26 4.02 2.25 2.93
CA ALA A 26 3.23 1.53 1.94
C ALA A 26 2.50 2.49 0.97
N ILE A 27 1.89 3.57 1.48
CA ILE A 27 1.25 4.61 0.67
C ILE A 27 2.29 5.31 -0.21
N SER A 28 3.45 5.66 0.34
CA SER A 28 4.54 6.29 -0.42
C SER A 28 5.03 5.41 -1.57
N LEU A 29 5.19 4.11 -1.34
CA LEU A 29 5.56 3.12 -2.37
C LEU A 29 4.48 3.01 -3.45
N LEU A 30 3.21 2.95 -3.05
CA LEU A 30 2.08 2.86 -3.97
C LEU A 30 1.99 4.10 -4.87
N ASP A 31 2.08 5.31 -4.29
CA ASP A 31 2.01 6.56 -5.06
C ASP A 31 3.17 6.69 -6.05
N ARG A 32 4.40 6.28 -5.67
CA ARG A 32 5.55 6.23 -6.59
C ARG A 32 5.34 5.22 -7.72
N PHE A 33 4.85 4.02 -7.42
CA PHE A 33 4.59 2.99 -8.42
C PHE A 33 3.55 3.44 -9.44
N LEU A 34 2.44 4.03 -8.97
CA LEU A 34 1.36 4.52 -9.83
C LEU A 34 1.79 5.76 -10.65
N SER A 35 2.72 6.57 -10.14
CA SER A 35 3.28 7.69 -10.90
C SER A 35 4.19 7.22 -12.03
N ALA A 36 4.93 6.13 -11.83
CA ALA A 36 5.82 5.56 -12.85
C ALA A 36 5.10 4.66 -13.86
N SER A 37 4.03 3.98 -13.44
CA SER A 37 3.33 2.98 -14.26
C SER A 37 2.06 3.55 -14.90
N LYS A 38 2.03 3.64 -16.23
CA LYS A 38 0.82 4.03 -16.97
C LYS A 38 -0.10 2.83 -17.19
N GLY A 39 -1.39 2.99 -16.87
CA GLY A 39 -2.43 2.04 -17.26
C GLY A 39 -2.60 0.80 -16.37
N VAL A 40 -2.26 0.88 -15.08
CA VAL A 40 -2.49 -0.23 -14.13
C VAL A 40 -4.00 -0.53 -14.05
N PRO A 41 -4.45 -1.75 -14.43
CA PRO A 41 -5.86 -2.10 -14.37
C PRO A 41 -6.32 -2.14 -12.91
N ARG A 42 -7.57 -1.72 -12.67
CA ARG A 42 -8.14 -1.65 -11.32
C ARG A 42 -8.09 -2.98 -10.57
N THR A 43 -8.17 -4.10 -11.29
CA THR A 43 -8.06 -5.46 -10.74
C THR A 43 -6.68 -5.77 -10.14
N GLN A 44 -5.62 -5.09 -10.61
CA GLN A 44 -4.26 -5.27 -10.11
C GLN A 44 -3.90 -4.27 -9.01
N LEU A 45 -4.72 -3.24 -8.74
CA LEU A 45 -4.43 -2.25 -7.70
C LEU A 45 -4.35 -2.87 -6.30
N GLN A 46 -5.18 -3.87 -5.99
CA GLN A 46 -5.10 -4.59 -4.72
C GLN A 46 -3.81 -5.40 -4.60
N LEU A 47 -3.41 -6.10 -5.66
CA LEU A 47 -2.15 -6.86 -5.69
C LEU A 47 -0.94 -5.95 -5.45
N VAL A 48 -0.89 -4.80 -6.13
CA VAL A 48 0.16 -3.80 -5.94
C VAL A 48 0.12 -3.26 -4.50
N GLY A 49 -1.06 -2.95 -3.98
CA GLY A 49 -1.23 -2.50 -2.60
C GLY A 49 -0.69 -3.50 -1.56
N VAL A 50 -1.01 -4.79 -1.71
CA VAL A 50 -0.48 -5.87 -0.87
C VAL A 50 1.04 -5.93 -0.97
N ALA A 51 1.60 -5.86 -2.18
CA ALA A 51 3.05 -5.89 -2.38
C ALA A 51 3.75 -4.71 -1.70
N CYS A 52 3.19 -3.49 -1.82
CA CYS A 52 3.71 -2.30 -1.12
C CYS A 52 3.63 -2.46 0.40
N MET A 53 2.52 -2.98 0.93
CA MET A 53 2.36 -3.23 2.37
C MET A 53 3.35 -4.28 2.88
N LEU A 54 3.57 -5.37 2.12
CA LEU A 54 4.53 -6.41 2.48
C LEU A 54 5.97 -5.86 2.53
N ILE A 55 6.35 -5.03 1.56
CA ILE A 55 7.67 -4.38 1.54
C ILE A 55 7.82 -3.44 2.74
N ALA A 56 6.80 -2.63 3.02
CA ALA A 56 6.82 -1.71 4.15
C ALA A 56 6.90 -2.44 5.49
N ALA A 57 6.08 -3.48 5.69
CA ALA A 57 6.07 -4.27 6.92
C ALA A 57 7.41 -4.97 7.15
N LYS A 58 8.06 -5.49 6.09
CA LYS A 58 9.40 -6.05 6.19
C LYS A 58 10.48 -5.04 6.58
N HIS A 59 10.23 -3.74 6.41
CA HIS A 59 11.20 -2.69 6.75
C HIS A 59 10.99 -2.17 8.18
N GLU A 60 9.74 -1.91 8.55
CA GLU A 60 9.38 -1.23 9.80
C GLU A 60 9.07 -2.19 10.96
N GLU A 61 8.66 -3.44 10.69
CA GLU A 61 8.20 -4.41 11.71
C GLU A 61 9.28 -5.44 12.11
N VAL A 62 10.57 -5.09 11.98
CA VAL A 62 11.72 -5.97 12.29
C VAL A 62 12.15 -5.86 13.74
#